data_AF-A0A7K0E7N6-F1
#
_entry.id   AF-A0A7K0E7N6-F1
#
_cell.length_a   1.000
_cell.length_b   1.000
_cell.length_c   1.000
_cell.angle_alpha   90.00
_cell.angle_beta   90.00
_cell.angle_gamma   90.00
#
_symmetry.space_group_name_H-M   'P 1'
#
loop_
_entity.id
_entity.type
_entity.pdbx_description
1 polymer ?
#
loop_
_entity_poly.entity_id
_entity_poly.type
_entity_poly.pdbx_seq_one_letter_code
_entity_poly.pdbx_strand_id
1 'polypeptide(L)'
;MADEIVNRVAQSKLITFDLEDYYLEGVRKTIDIKDWLYEGIVVREKEFREYIANHNWNQYQDAYVALFCSTDAIVPGWAFMLIAAHIQPFAKRVVKGNLEALENLLYQEILQSLDFSDYKDKMVIIKGCSSKPVPANAYIQATSYLRPVAKSLMYGEACSAVPLFKRK
;
A
#
# COMPACT_ATOMS: atom_id res chain seq x y z
N MET A 1 -19.02 40.84 30.46
CA MET A 1 -18.75 39.41 30.67
C MET A 1 -18.31 38.88 29.32
N ALA A 2 -17.04 38.52 29.19
CA ALA A 2 -16.52 37.98 27.94
C ALA A 2 -17.04 36.56 27.80
N ASP A 3 -17.83 36.30 26.76
CA ASP A 3 -18.19 34.93 26.39
C ASP A 3 -16.89 34.16 26.16
N GLU A 4 -16.63 33.18 27.03
CA GLU A 4 -15.55 32.22 26.85
C GLU A 4 -15.72 31.58 25.46
N ILE A 5 -14.69 31.72 24.62
CA ILE A 5 -14.59 30.97 23.37
C ILE A 5 -14.37 29.51 23.76
N VAL A 6 -15.48 28.79 23.98
CA VAL A 6 -15.45 27.35 24.24
C VAL A 6 -14.93 26.68 22.98
N ASN A 7 -13.69 26.18 23.06
CA ASN A 7 -13.05 25.47 21.97
C ASN A 7 -13.75 24.11 21.78
N ARG A 8 -14.77 24.08 20.91
CA ARG A 8 -15.60 22.90 20.59
C ARG A 8 -14.80 21.71 20.04
N VAL A 9 -13.54 21.90 19.67
CA VAL A 9 -12.63 20.84 19.19
C VAL A 9 -12.34 19.83 20.31
N ALA A 10 -12.21 20.27 21.56
CA ALA A 10 -11.91 19.39 22.70
C ALA A 10 -13.14 18.57 23.19
N GLN A 11 -14.35 18.91 22.76
CA GLN A 11 -15.60 18.24 23.18
C GLN A 11 -16.15 17.26 22.14
N SER A 12 -15.53 17.17 20.96
CA SER A 12 -15.95 16.24 19.93
C SER A 12 -15.30 14.88 20.15
N LYS A 13 -16.12 13.83 20.28
CA LYS A 13 -15.72 12.40 20.27
C LYS A 13 -15.20 11.96 18.89
N LEU A 14 -14.38 12.79 18.26
CA LEU A 14 -13.75 12.55 16.97
C LEU A 14 -12.53 11.66 17.18
N ILE A 15 -12.51 10.52 16.50
CA ILE A 15 -11.41 9.56 16.54
C ILE A 15 -10.69 9.61 15.20
N THR A 16 -9.37 9.63 15.25
CA THR A 16 -8.53 9.63 14.06
C THR A 16 -8.21 8.19 13.66
N PHE A 17 -8.41 7.89 12.38
CA PHE A 17 -7.87 6.71 11.71
C PHE A 17 -6.75 7.20 10.79
N ASP A 18 -5.51 7.09 11.25
CA ASP A 18 -4.34 7.49 10.47
C ASP A 18 -3.82 6.30 9.66
N LEU A 19 -3.78 6.44 8.34
CA LEU A 19 -3.23 5.41 7.47
C LEU A 19 -1.71 5.27 7.63
N GLU A 20 -0.99 6.31 8.07
CA GLU A 20 0.46 6.22 8.27
C GLU A 20 0.86 5.25 9.39
N ASP A 21 -0.04 5.02 10.35
CA ASP A 21 0.15 4.08 11.45
C ASP A 21 0.21 2.62 10.94
N TYR A 22 -0.38 2.35 9.77
CA TYR A 22 -0.46 1.03 9.17
C TYR A 22 0.55 0.82 8.03
N TYR A 23 1.46 1.78 7.83
CA TYR A 23 2.56 1.59 6.89
C TYR A 23 3.51 0.50 7.38
N LEU A 24 3.60 -0.61 6.64
CA LEU A 24 4.52 -1.69 6.97
C LEU A 24 5.97 -1.23 6.78
N GLU A 25 6.79 -1.38 7.81
CA GLU A 25 8.22 -1.06 7.74
C GLU A 25 9.00 -2.11 6.94
N GLY A 26 9.96 -1.65 6.14
CA GLY A 26 10.85 -2.52 5.36
C GLY A 26 11.33 -1.87 4.07
N VAL A 27 12.42 -2.41 3.52
CA VAL A 27 13.02 -1.87 2.30
C VAL A 27 12.15 -2.21 1.10
N ARG A 28 11.82 -1.19 0.30
CA ARG A 28 11.16 -1.37 -1.01
C ARG A 28 12.22 -1.52 -2.08
N LYS A 29 12.15 -2.60 -2.86
CA LYS A 29 13.02 -2.85 -4.00
C LYS A 29 12.22 -3.05 -5.27
N THR A 30 12.85 -2.78 -6.39
CA THR A 30 12.30 -2.98 -7.72
C THR A 30 13.19 -3.90 -8.52
N ILE A 31 12.58 -4.68 -9.40
CA ILE A 31 13.29 -5.40 -10.47
C ILE A 31 12.59 -5.03 -11.77
N ASP A 32 13.33 -4.30 -12.62
CA ASP A 32 12.96 -4.09 -14.00
C ASP A 32 13.60 -5.20 -14.84
N ILE A 33 12.77 -6.09 -15.39
CA ILE A 33 13.27 -7.27 -16.10
C ILE A 33 13.73 -6.95 -17.52
N LYS A 34 13.60 -5.70 -18.01
CA LYS A 34 13.99 -5.33 -19.38
C LYS A 34 15.44 -5.71 -19.68
N ASP A 35 16.33 -5.57 -18.69
CA ASP A 35 17.77 -5.81 -18.83
C ASP A 35 18.07 -7.32 -18.92
N TRP A 36 17.07 -8.16 -18.66
CA TRP A 36 17.15 -9.62 -18.69
C TRP A 36 16.55 -10.17 -19.99
N LEU A 37 15.94 -9.29 -20.80
CA LEU A 37 15.38 -9.61 -22.10
C LEU A 37 16.46 -9.45 -23.18
N TYR A 38 16.40 -10.33 -24.18
CA TYR A 38 17.21 -10.17 -25.37
C TYR A 38 16.78 -8.90 -26.11
N GLU A 39 17.75 -8.01 -26.34
CA GLU A 39 17.55 -6.66 -26.93
C GLU A 39 16.47 -5.83 -26.20
N GLY A 40 16.16 -6.15 -24.93
CA GLY A 40 15.12 -5.46 -24.18
C GLY A 40 13.67 -5.77 -24.61
N ILE A 41 13.47 -6.71 -25.54
CA ILE A 41 12.16 -6.90 -26.20
C ILE A 41 11.59 -8.31 -26.10
N VAL A 42 12.42 -9.34 -25.91
CA VAL A 42 11.96 -10.74 -25.92
C VAL A 42 12.70 -11.59 -24.90
N VAL A 43 11.97 -12.51 -24.26
CA VAL A 43 12.58 -13.53 -23.40
C VAL A 43 13.18 -14.63 -24.27
N ARG A 44 14.50 -14.85 -24.16
CA ARG A 44 15.12 -16.09 -24.61
C ARG A 44 15.33 -17.00 -23.40
N GLU A 45 14.71 -18.17 -23.40
CA GLU A 45 14.58 -18.99 -22.20
C GLU A 45 15.93 -19.37 -21.59
N LYS A 46 16.89 -19.79 -22.43
CA LYS A 46 18.21 -20.22 -21.97
C LYS A 46 18.93 -19.08 -21.25
N GLU A 47 19.07 -17.93 -21.91
CA GLU A 47 19.75 -16.74 -21.39
C GLU A 47 19.04 -16.19 -20.15
N PHE A 48 17.71 -16.20 -20.12
CA PHE A 48 16.93 -15.74 -18.97
C PHE A 48 17.14 -16.63 -17.74
N ARG A 49 17.19 -17.95 -17.93
CA ARG A 49 17.49 -18.92 -16.85
C ARG A 49 18.93 -18.77 -16.36
N GLU A 50 19.88 -18.54 -17.26
CA GLU A 50 21.27 -18.26 -16.91
C GLU A 50 21.39 -16.98 -16.08
N TYR A 51 20.65 -15.92 -16.45
CA TYR A 51 20.61 -14.68 -15.66
C TYR A 51 20.08 -14.95 -14.24
N ILE A 52 18.94 -15.64 -14.12
CA ILE A 52 18.31 -15.96 -12.84
C ILE A 52 19.22 -16.80 -11.94
N ALA A 53 19.93 -17.78 -12.50
CA ALA A 53 20.84 -18.63 -11.76
C ALA A 53 22.05 -17.86 -11.19
N ASN A 54 22.49 -16.82 -11.89
CA ASN A 54 23.65 -16.00 -11.49
C ASN A 54 23.27 -14.74 -10.69
N HIS A 55 21.98 -14.42 -10.58
CA HIS A 55 21.52 -13.24 -9.85
C HIS A 55 21.67 -13.42 -8.33
N ASN A 56 22.16 -12.39 -7.64
CA ASN A 56 22.31 -12.43 -6.19
C ASN A 56 20.96 -12.18 -5.50
N TRP A 57 20.25 -13.24 -5.10
CA TRP A 57 18.93 -13.14 -4.46
C TRP A 57 18.97 -12.68 -2.99
N ASN A 58 20.10 -12.89 -2.29
CA ASN A 58 20.26 -12.47 -0.88
C ASN A 58 20.08 -10.96 -0.69
N GLN A 59 20.28 -10.16 -1.74
CA GLN A 59 20.08 -8.72 -1.66
C GLN A 59 18.62 -8.33 -1.36
N TYR A 60 17.65 -9.22 -1.53
CA TYR A 60 16.23 -8.97 -1.27
C TYR A 60 15.76 -9.46 0.09
N GLN A 61 16.69 -9.85 0.97
CA GLN A 61 16.39 -10.30 2.33
C GLN A 61 15.50 -9.28 3.05
N ASP A 62 14.35 -9.76 3.54
CA ASP A 62 13.34 -9.00 4.28
C ASP A 62 12.72 -7.80 3.52
N ALA A 63 12.92 -7.74 2.20
CA ALA A 63 12.43 -6.64 1.36
C ALA A 63 11.02 -6.90 0.82
N TYR A 64 10.34 -5.81 0.45
CA TYR A 64 9.12 -5.81 -0.35
C TYR A 64 9.49 -5.47 -1.79
N VAL A 65 9.15 -6.35 -2.75
CA VAL A 65 9.71 -6.30 -4.10
C VAL A 65 8.63 -6.12 -5.16
N ALA A 66 8.80 -5.12 -6.02
CA ALA A 66 7.96 -4.88 -7.18
C ALA A 66 8.69 -5.33 -8.46
N LEU A 67 8.09 -6.26 -9.21
CA LEU A 67 8.58 -6.77 -10.48
C LEU A 67 7.84 -6.10 -11.63
N PHE A 68 8.57 -5.46 -12.55
CA PHE A 68 7.97 -4.86 -13.75
C PHE A 68 8.91 -4.98 -14.95
N CYS A 69 8.42 -4.56 -16.11
CA CYS A 69 9.21 -4.38 -17.32
C CYS A 69 8.94 -2.95 -17.79
N SER A 70 9.96 -2.10 -17.92
CA SER A 70 9.76 -0.70 -18.32
C SER A 70 9.63 -0.49 -19.84
N THR A 71 9.69 -1.57 -20.61
CA THR A 71 9.57 -1.57 -22.07
C THR A 71 8.26 -2.21 -22.51
N ASP A 72 7.82 -1.95 -23.73
CA ASP A 72 6.62 -2.56 -24.34
C ASP A 72 6.84 -4.04 -24.76
N ALA A 73 7.82 -4.71 -24.15
CA ALA A 73 8.16 -6.08 -24.43
C ALA A 73 6.98 -7.01 -24.08
N ILE A 74 6.66 -7.93 -24.99
CA ILE A 74 5.66 -8.97 -24.72
C ILE A 74 6.34 -10.06 -23.91
N VAL A 75 6.26 -9.93 -22.58
CA VAL A 75 6.86 -10.88 -21.66
C VAL A 75 5.87 -12.00 -21.33
N PRO A 76 6.23 -13.27 -21.55
CA PRO A 76 5.37 -14.39 -21.17
C PRO A 76 5.20 -14.47 -19.65
N GLY A 77 3.99 -14.80 -19.19
CA GLY A 77 3.65 -14.79 -17.76
C GLY A 77 4.56 -15.67 -16.88
N TRP A 78 5.08 -16.77 -17.42
CA TRP A 78 5.99 -17.66 -16.70
C TRP A 78 7.31 -16.98 -16.30
N ALA A 79 7.76 -15.93 -17.00
CA ALA A 79 9.03 -15.25 -16.70
C ALA A 79 8.99 -14.59 -15.32
N PHE A 80 7.92 -13.85 -15.03
CA PHE A 80 7.70 -13.25 -13.70
C PHE A 80 7.51 -14.33 -12.62
N MET A 81 6.83 -15.43 -12.94
CA MET A 81 6.65 -16.55 -12.00
C MET A 81 7.98 -17.21 -11.65
N LEU A 82 8.88 -17.36 -12.63
CA LEU A 82 10.20 -17.93 -12.40
C LEU A 82 11.06 -17.05 -11.49
N ILE A 83 11.01 -15.73 -11.68
CA ILE A 83 11.65 -14.77 -10.77
C ILE A 83 11.05 -14.88 -9.36
N ALA A 84 9.72 -14.85 -9.26
CA ALA A 84 9.01 -14.96 -7.99
C ALA A 84 9.43 -16.22 -7.20
N ALA A 85 9.55 -17.36 -7.87
CA ALA A 85 9.97 -18.61 -7.24
C ALA A 85 11.38 -18.55 -6.61
N HIS A 86 12.31 -17.78 -7.18
CA HIS A 86 13.68 -17.66 -6.67
C HIS A 86 13.83 -16.61 -5.56
N ILE A 87 13.05 -15.53 -5.63
CA ILE A 87 13.13 -14.43 -4.65
C ILE A 87 12.28 -14.68 -3.40
N GLN A 88 11.25 -15.51 -3.49
CA GLN A 88 10.30 -15.77 -2.40
C GLN A 88 10.93 -16.27 -1.07
N PRO A 89 12.02 -17.05 -1.05
CA PRO A 89 12.70 -17.40 0.20
C PRO A 89 13.35 -16.21 0.93
N PHE A 90 13.57 -15.08 0.26
CA PHE A 90 14.30 -13.92 0.80
C PHE A 90 13.38 -12.73 1.07
N ALA A 91 12.45 -12.44 0.15
CA ALA A 91 11.56 -11.29 0.22
C ALA A 91 10.32 -11.56 1.08
N LYS A 92 9.86 -10.54 1.81
CA LYS A 92 8.59 -10.59 2.57
C LYS A 92 7.37 -10.62 1.65
N ARG A 93 7.44 -9.88 0.54
CA ARG A 93 6.38 -9.84 -0.48
C ARG A 93 6.96 -9.54 -1.84
N VAL A 94 6.30 -10.09 -2.86
CA VAL A 94 6.65 -9.89 -4.27
C VAL A 94 5.36 -9.61 -5.03
N VAL A 95 5.33 -8.55 -5.82
CA VAL A 95 4.17 -8.19 -6.65
C VAL A 95 4.62 -7.95 -8.09
N LYS A 96 3.77 -8.27 -9.06
CA LYS A 96 3.94 -7.77 -10.43
C LYS A 96 3.31 -6.38 -10.54
N GLY A 97 4.12 -5.37 -10.81
CA GLY A 97 3.71 -3.97 -10.88
C GLY A 97 4.82 -3.01 -10.45
N ASN A 98 4.46 -1.74 -10.30
CA ASN A 98 5.35 -0.70 -9.78
C ASN A 98 5.27 -0.65 -8.23
N LEU A 99 5.99 0.32 -7.63
CA LEU A 99 5.95 0.53 -6.17
C LEU A 99 4.56 0.90 -5.66
N GLU A 100 3.74 1.61 -6.45
CA GLU A 100 2.36 1.92 -6.05
C GLU A 100 1.50 0.66 -5.95
N ALA A 101 1.62 -0.27 -6.90
CA ALA A 101 0.95 -1.56 -6.85
C ALA A 101 1.39 -2.39 -5.63
N LEU A 102 2.68 -2.29 -5.25
CA LEU A 102 3.20 -2.89 -4.04
C LEU A 102 2.55 -2.30 -2.79
N GLU A 103 2.56 -0.97 -2.63
CA GLU A 103 1.92 -0.35 -1.47
C GLU A 103 0.42 -0.64 -1.42
N ASN A 104 -0.27 -0.65 -2.56
CA ASN A 104 -1.69 -1.01 -2.61
C ASN A 104 -1.95 -2.41 -2.05
N LEU A 105 -1.12 -3.39 -2.40
CA LEU A 105 -1.23 -4.76 -1.90
C LEU A 105 -0.93 -4.83 -0.40
N LEU A 106 0.12 -4.16 0.06
CA LEU A 106 0.50 -4.15 1.48
C LEU A 106 -0.58 -3.50 2.35
N TYR A 107 -1.14 -2.37 1.91
CA TYR A 107 -2.26 -1.73 2.60
C TYR A 107 -3.52 -2.60 2.58
N GLN A 108 -3.79 -3.29 1.48
CA GLN A 108 -4.93 -4.20 1.42
C GLN A 108 -4.83 -5.32 2.46
N GLU A 109 -3.65 -5.93 2.60
CA GLU A 109 -3.40 -7.00 3.56
C GLU A 109 -3.54 -6.52 5.00
N ILE A 110 -2.90 -5.40 5.35
CA ILE A 110 -2.97 -4.89 6.72
C ILE A 110 -4.39 -4.46 7.07
N LEU A 111 -5.06 -3.66 6.22
CA LEU A 111 -6.41 -3.17 6.48
C LEU A 111 -7.43 -4.29 6.59
N GLN A 112 -7.29 -5.36 5.78
CA GLN A 112 -8.16 -6.53 5.87
C GLN A 112 -8.02 -7.28 7.20
N SER A 113 -6.85 -7.21 7.83
CA SER A 113 -6.57 -7.89 9.10
C SER A 113 -6.97 -7.08 10.35
N LEU A 114 -7.30 -5.79 10.20
CA LEU A 114 -7.64 -4.92 11.33
C LEU A 114 -9.03 -5.23 11.89
N ASP A 115 -9.16 -5.07 13.21
CA ASP A 115 -10.46 -4.96 13.86
C ASP A 115 -10.91 -3.49 13.87
N PHE A 116 -12.08 -3.23 13.28
CA PHE A 116 -12.68 -1.90 13.23
C PHE A 116 -13.76 -1.70 14.30
N SER A 117 -13.93 -2.65 15.23
CA SER A 117 -14.93 -2.58 16.31
C SER A 117 -14.77 -1.32 17.17
N ASP A 118 -13.53 -0.86 17.36
CA ASP A 118 -13.21 0.37 18.07
C ASP A 118 -13.74 1.63 17.40
N TYR A 119 -14.18 1.58 16.15
CA TYR A 119 -14.77 2.72 15.44
C TYR A 119 -16.31 2.69 15.44
N LYS A 120 -16.91 1.68 16.07
CA LYS A 120 -18.36 1.52 16.13
C LYS A 120 -19.05 2.75 16.74
N ASP A 121 -20.04 3.27 16.02
CA ASP A 121 -20.89 4.40 16.43
C ASP A 121 -20.14 5.71 16.74
N LYS A 122 -18.88 5.80 16.33
CA LYS A 122 -17.99 6.95 16.55
C LYS A 122 -17.91 7.86 15.33
N MET A 123 -17.52 9.11 15.56
CA MET A 123 -17.19 10.04 14.48
C MET A 123 -15.72 9.81 14.14
N VAL A 124 -15.43 9.42 12.90
CA VAL A 124 -14.08 9.04 12.48
C VAL A 124 -13.58 10.02 11.43
N ILE A 125 -12.33 10.45 11.57
CA ILE A 125 -11.60 11.19 10.54
C ILE A 125 -10.49 10.30 9.99
N ILE A 126 -10.52 10.06 8.68
CA ILE A 126 -9.50 9.31 7.95
C ILE A 126 -8.45 10.33 7.49
N LYS A 127 -7.18 10.06 7.79
CA LYS A 127 -6.06 10.88 7.31
C LYS A 127 -4.90 9.99 6.86
N GLY A 128 -3.98 10.60 6.13
CA GLY A 128 -2.66 10.08 5.86
C GLY A 128 -1.80 11.27 5.42
N CYS A 129 -0.70 11.50 6.11
CA CYS A 129 0.18 12.64 5.84
C CYS A 129 1.10 12.33 4.65
N SER A 130 1.93 13.29 4.27
CA SER A 130 2.89 13.17 3.18
C SER A 130 4.22 12.52 3.59
N SER A 131 4.33 12.02 4.83
CA SER A 131 5.61 11.51 5.34
C SER A 131 5.88 10.09 4.85
N LYS A 132 4.83 9.27 4.75
CA LYS A 132 4.88 7.91 4.20
C LYS A 132 4.05 7.83 2.91
N PRO A 133 4.43 6.99 1.94
CA PRO A 133 3.72 6.87 0.67
C PRO A 133 2.42 6.07 0.84
N VAL A 134 1.39 6.68 1.44
CA VAL A 134 0.04 6.10 1.52
C VAL A 134 -0.60 6.13 0.12
N PRO A 135 -0.92 4.98 -0.50
CA PRO A 135 -1.49 4.98 -1.83
C PRO A 135 -2.97 5.43 -1.78
N ALA A 136 -3.43 6.07 -2.85
CA ALA A 136 -4.80 6.60 -2.94
C ALA A 136 -5.86 5.52 -2.67
N ASN A 137 -5.61 4.28 -3.08
CA ASN A 137 -6.54 3.18 -2.87
C ASN A 137 -6.69 2.78 -1.38
N ALA A 138 -5.70 3.05 -0.53
CA ALA A 138 -5.80 2.76 0.90
C ALA A 138 -6.91 3.59 1.58
N TYR A 139 -7.10 4.83 1.15
CA TYR A 139 -8.20 5.69 1.63
C TYR A 139 -9.57 5.13 1.26
N ILE A 140 -9.71 4.63 0.03
CA ILE A 140 -10.95 4.00 -0.47
C ILE A 140 -11.25 2.71 0.31
N GLN A 141 -10.22 1.90 0.58
CA GLN A 141 -10.35 0.68 1.36
C GLN A 141 -10.73 0.97 2.81
N ALA A 142 -10.02 1.89 3.48
CA ALA A 142 -10.34 2.32 4.85
C ALA A 142 -11.78 2.84 4.94
N THR A 143 -12.21 3.63 3.96
CA THR A 143 -13.60 4.10 3.87
C THR A 143 -14.58 2.93 3.79
N SER A 144 -14.29 1.92 2.96
CA SER A 144 -15.16 0.74 2.81
C SER A 144 -15.29 -0.06 4.11
N TYR A 145 -14.22 -0.20 4.89
CA TYR A 145 -14.25 -0.91 6.18
C TYR A 145 -14.90 -0.09 7.31
N LEU A 146 -14.63 1.21 7.36
CA LEU A 146 -15.12 2.09 8.43
C LEU A 146 -16.60 2.48 8.25
N ARG A 147 -17.06 2.65 7.00
CA ARG A 147 -18.43 3.08 6.70
C ARG A 147 -19.53 2.23 7.37
N PRO A 148 -19.49 0.89 7.38
CA PRO A 148 -20.53 0.08 8.02
C PRO A 148 -20.57 0.20 9.55
N VAL A 149 -19.45 0.57 10.21
CA VAL A 149 -19.35 0.59 11.68
C VAL A 149 -19.45 1.99 12.27
N ALA A 150 -18.89 3.00 11.59
CA ALA A 150 -18.81 4.37 12.10
C ALA A 150 -20.15 5.11 12.03
N LYS A 151 -20.34 6.09 12.92
CA LYS A 151 -21.48 7.01 12.88
C LYS A 151 -21.33 8.08 11.81
N SER A 152 -20.10 8.56 11.59
CA SER A 152 -19.77 9.48 10.49
C SER A 152 -18.32 9.33 10.08
N LEU A 153 -18.02 9.58 8.80
CA LEU A 153 -16.68 9.62 8.25
C LEU A 153 -16.36 11.01 7.70
N MET A 154 -15.14 11.44 7.95
CA MET A 154 -14.55 12.66 7.39
C MET A 154 -13.15 12.34 6.84
N TYR A 155 -12.63 13.17 5.95
CA TYR A 155 -11.27 13.09 5.43
C TYR A 155 -10.49 14.36 5.74
N GLY A 156 -9.21 14.22 6.07
CA GLY A 156 -8.28 15.34 6.25
C GLY A 156 -7.89 15.54 7.71
N GLU A 157 -7.52 16.77 8.07
CA GLU A 157 -7.16 17.12 9.44
C GLU A 157 -8.38 17.61 10.23
N ALA A 158 -8.34 17.49 11.57
CA ALA A 158 -9.46 17.88 12.42
C ALA A 158 -9.94 19.34 12.18
N CYS A 159 -9.02 20.23 11.79
CA CYS A 159 -9.30 21.63 11.51
C CYS A 159 -9.79 21.90 10.07
N SER A 160 -9.65 20.96 9.13
CA SER A 160 -9.96 21.13 7.70
C SER A 160 -10.71 19.93 7.11
N ALA A 161 -11.46 19.22 7.95
CA ALA A 161 -12.07 17.95 7.61
C ALA A 161 -13.20 18.09 6.57
N VAL A 162 -13.16 17.26 5.53
CA VAL A 162 -14.21 17.13 4.52
C VAL A 162 -15.18 16.01 4.93
N PRO A 163 -16.48 16.27 5.08
CA PRO A 163 -17.44 15.22 5.42
C PRO A 163 -17.65 14.26 4.25
N LEU A 164 -17.54 12.95 4.53
CA LEU A 164 -17.74 11.89 3.53
C LEU A 164 -19.06 11.14 3.74
N PHE A 165 -19.41 10.88 5.00
CA PHE A 165 -20.58 10.06 5.35
C PHE A 165 -21.10 10.42 6.74
N LYS A 166 -22.42 10.32 6.91
CA LYS A 166 -23.08 10.33 8.22
C LYS A 166 -24.26 9.37 8.18
N ARG A 167 -24.31 8.44 9.13
CA ARG A 167 -25.43 7.51 9.28
C ARG A 167 -26.66 8.32 9.68
N LYS A 168 -27.76 8.08 8.96
CA LYS A 168 -29.07 8.70 9.25
C LYS A 168 -29.61 8.22 10.59
#